data_AF-A0A2V7EXX3-F1
#
_entry.id   AF-A0A2V7EXX3-F1
#
_cell.length_a   1.000
_cell.length_b   1.000
_cell.length_c   1.000
_cell.angle_alpha   90.00
_cell.angle_beta   90.00
_cell.angle_gamma   90.00
#
_symmetry.space_group_name_H-M   'P 1'
#
loop_
_entity.id
_entity.type
_entity.pdbx_description
1 polymer ?
#
loop_
_entity_poly.entity_id
_entity_poly.type
_entity_poly.pdbx_seq_one_letter_code
_entity_poly.pdbx_strand_id
1 'polypeptide(L)'
;MSARSAVAALALLAGPGLTACSGPPPAPPRQPAVVETSVSTGYYPVRGTTTPAIFAAIDASGLVETGGQRALGLTSTEWKLNSGDVDVRAVPCVFPSLTVTLHLVVTLPRHETPDDLPADLRGRWERLVARVAAHEQRHVDIYLEGAKAMKARLEATRTSVSCADLEKAIDAAWRGQQADIERAQAEFHAEDETRARSERGALQAQLDGTRAQLEPMEAEIRRLDAELANLRRQVDAGRADLVAQHNGLAGRRSALAEEYNRLVADANGLIDALNWAR
;
A
#
# COMPACT_ATOMS: atom_id res chain seq x y z
N MET A 1 51.78 -49.80 96.37
CA MET A 1 52.08 -48.74 95.38
C MET A 1 50.84 -48.63 94.48
N SER A 2 49.89 -47.76 94.87
CA SER A 2 49.37 -46.60 94.10
C SER A 2 49.06 -46.93 92.63
N ALA A 3 47.82 -46.82 92.13
CA ALA A 3 47.02 -45.59 92.13
C ALA A 3 45.50 -45.84 91.97
N ARG A 4 44.73 -44.85 92.43
CA ARG A 4 43.27 -44.74 92.44
C ARG A 4 42.73 -44.19 91.11
N SER A 5 41.51 -44.64 90.78
CA SER A 5 40.33 -43.91 90.26
C SER A 5 40.48 -42.77 89.24
N ALA A 6 39.69 -42.82 88.15
CA ALA A 6 38.40 -42.12 88.03
C ALA A 6 37.94 -42.05 86.56
N VAL A 7 36.68 -42.40 86.31
CA VAL A 7 35.99 -42.26 85.02
C VAL A 7 35.41 -40.85 84.94
N ALA A 8 35.74 -40.09 83.89
CA ALA A 8 35.17 -38.77 83.62
C ALA A 8 34.24 -38.84 82.41
N ALA A 9 32.97 -38.47 82.62
CA ALA A 9 31.95 -38.36 81.59
C ALA A 9 32.14 -37.06 80.79
N LEU A 10 32.17 -37.16 79.46
CA LEU A 10 32.16 -36.02 78.54
C LEU A 10 30.71 -35.58 78.29
N ALA A 11 30.36 -34.38 78.74
CA ALA A 11 29.09 -33.73 78.43
C ALA A 11 29.17 -33.04 77.06
N LEU A 12 28.25 -33.37 76.15
CA LEU A 12 28.00 -32.62 74.93
C LEU A 12 27.31 -31.29 75.29
N LEU A 13 27.93 -30.17 74.96
CA LEU A 13 27.31 -28.84 74.99
C LEU A 13 26.69 -28.56 73.61
N ALA A 14 25.37 -28.68 73.52
CA ALA A 14 24.59 -28.13 72.41
C ALA A 14 24.39 -26.62 72.61
N GLY A 15 25.10 -25.82 71.83
CA GLY A 15 24.88 -24.37 71.77
C GLY A 15 23.71 -24.02 70.85
N PRO A 16 22.88 -23.01 71.16
CA PRO A 16 21.82 -22.55 70.28
C PRO A 16 22.45 -21.81 69.09
N GLY A 17 22.40 -22.42 67.91
CA GLY A 17 22.78 -21.79 66.66
C GLY A 17 21.82 -20.65 66.34
N LEU A 18 22.27 -19.42 66.46
CA LEU A 18 21.61 -18.26 65.87
C LEU A 18 21.70 -18.39 64.34
N THR A 19 20.63 -18.89 63.72
CA THR A 19 20.43 -18.76 62.28
C THR A 19 20.19 -17.28 61.97
N ALA A 20 21.26 -16.56 61.64
CA ALA A 20 21.16 -15.23 61.06
C ALA A 20 20.43 -15.35 59.72
N CYS A 21 19.26 -14.73 59.62
CA CYS A 21 18.57 -14.52 58.35
C CYS A 21 19.41 -13.56 57.50
N SER A 22 20.37 -14.08 56.74
CA SER A 22 21.04 -13.33 55.68
C SER A 22 20.03 -13.09 54.57
N GLY A 23 19.30 -11.98 54.65
CA GLY A 23 18.51 -11.49 53.52
C GLY A 23 19.41 -11.29 52.29
N PRO A 24 18.89 -11.47 51.06
CA PRO A 24 19.67 -11.19 49.86
C PRO A 24 20.21 -9.74 49.93
N PRO A 25 21.46 -9.50 49.48
CA PRO A 25 22.02 -8.15 49.50
C PRO A 25 21.10 -7.19 48.71
N PRO A 26 20.97 -5.94 49.16
CA PRO A 26 20.14 -4.96 48.47
C PRO A 26 20.61 -4.84 47.02
N ALA A 27 19.65 -4.83 46.09
CA ALA A 27 19.95 -4.70 44.67
C ALA A 27 20.76 -3.41 44.44
N PRO A 28 21.78 -3.44 43.55
CA PRO A 28 22.57 -2.25 43.26
C PRO A 28 21.66 -1.11 42.78
N PRO A 29 21.96 0.15 43.16
CA PRO A 29 21.17 1.30 42.74
C PRO A 29 21.17 1.38 41.21
N ARG A 30 19.98 1.57 40.62
CA ARG A 30 19.79 1.72 39.17
C ARG A 30 19.75 3.19 38.80
N GLN A 31 20.04 3.51 37.54
CA GLN A 31 19.82 4.86 37.04
C GLN A 31 18.32 5.16 36.98
N PRO A 32 17.84 6.26 37.58
CA PRO A 32 16.46 6.69 37.43
C PRO A 32 16.25 7.25 36.02
N ALA A 33 15.50 6.51 35.20
CA ALA A 33 15.18 6.90 33.83
C ALA A 33 13.69 7.17 33.63
N VAL A 34 13.36 8.27 32.97
CA VAL A 34 12.00 8.69 32.61
C VAL A 34 11.91 8.81 31.09
N VAL A 35 10.75 8.47 30.53
CA VAL A 35 10.44 8.69 29.11
C VAL A 35 9.26 9.63 29.03
N GLU A 36 9.44 10.72 28.28
CA GLU A 36 8.40 11.67 27.94
C GLU A 36 8.17 11.60 26.42
N THR A 37 6.95 11.26 26.02
CA THR A 37 6.60 11.17 24.60
C THR A 37 5.45 12.11 24.25
N SER A 38 5.47 12.64 23.03
CA SER A 38 4.31 13.31 22.44
C SER A 38 4.19 12.96 20.97
N VAL A 39 2.98 12.66 20.52
CA VAL A 39 2.66 12.43 19.10
C VAL A 39 1.63 13.46 18.66
N SER A 40 1.88 14.11 17.53
CA SER A 40 0.95 15.07 16.93
C SER A 40 0.79 14.81 15.44
N THR A 41 -0.30 15.31 14.85
CA THR A 41 -0.58 15.16 13.42
C THR A 41 -0.72 16.53 12.77
N GLY A 42 0.16 16.80 11.80
CA GLY A 42 0.08 17.92 10.87
C GLY A 42 -0.53 17.51 9.53
N TYR A 43 -0.96 18.48 8.74
CA TYR A 43 -1.53 18.22 7.42
C TYR A 43 -1.01 19.20 6.39
N TYR A 44 -0.77 18.71 5.18
CA TYR A 44 -0.54 19.55 4.00
C TYR A 44 -1.77 19.52 3.08
N PRO A 45 -2.09 20.65 2.43
CA PRO A 45 -3.27 20.74 1.58
C PRO A 45 -3.07 20.00 0.26
N VAL A 46 -4.10 19.29 -0.17
CA VAL A 46 -4.19 18.67 -1.50
C VAL A 46 -5.42 19.22 -2.22
N ARG A 47 -5.22 19.60 -3.48
CA ARG A 47 -6.24 20.20 -4.36
C ARG A 47 -6.43 19.37 -5.62
N GLY A 48 -7.55 19.59 -6.30
CA GLY A 48 -7.84 19.04 -7.62
C GLY A 48 -8.93 17.96 -7.60
N THR A 49 -9.72 17.90 -8.66
CA THR A 49 -10.88 16.99 -8.77
C THR A 49 -10.65 15.80 -9.71
N THR A 50 -9.39 15.61 -10.14
CA THR A 50 -8.96 14.49 -10.98
C THR A 50 -7.75 13.81 -10.36
N THR A 51 -7.57 12.51 -10.62
CA THR A 51 -6.42 11.75 -10.11
C THR A 51 -5.08 12.44 -10.45
N PRO A 52 -4.81 12.87 -11.70
CA PRO A 52 -3.55 13.54 -12.01
C PRO A 52 -3.35 14.87 -11.27
N ALA A 53 -4.41 15.67 -11.09
CA ALA A 53 -4.32 16.93 -10.36
C ALA A 53 -4.02 16.70 -8.87
N ILE A 54 -4.64 15.69 -8.26
CA ILE A 54 -4.38 15.30 -6.87
C ILE A 54 -2.92 14.88 -6.69
N PHE A 55 -2.39 14.01 -7.55
CA PHE A 55 -0.98 13.57 -7.45
C PHE A 55 0.01 14.69 -7.78
N ALA A 56 -0.32 15.61 -8.68
CA ALA A 56 0.48 16.81 -8.91
C ALA A 56 0.53 17.72 -7.68
N ALA A 57 -0.59 17.86 -6.95
CA ALA A 57 -0.64 18.63 -5.71
C ALA A 57 0.17 17.97 -4.59
N ILE A 58 0.13 16.63 -4.50
CA ILE A 58 0.97 15.86 -3.58
C ILE A 58 2.45 16.08 -3.91
N ASP A 59 2.85 15.91 -5.18
CA ASP A 59 4.23 16.11 -5.61
C ASP A 59 4.72 17.54 -5.31
N ALA A 60 3.85 18.54 -5.47
CA ALA A 60 4.13 19.94 -5.17
C ALA A 60 4.29 20.23 -3.66
N SER A 61 3.83 19.35 -2.77
CA SER A 61 4.08 19.49 -1.32
C SER A 61 5.57 19.39 -0.98
N GLY A 62 6.35 18.71 -1.83
CA GLY A 62 7.81 18.58 -1.67
C GLY A 62 8.23 17.73 -0.48
N LEU A 63 7.34 16.92 0.10
CA LEU A 63 7.70 16.01 1.18
C LEU A 63 8.71 14.98 0.70
N VAL A 64 9.83 14.89 1.43
CA VAL A 64 10.90 13.95 1.19
C VAL A 64 11.24 13.23 2.49
N GLU A 65 11.45 11.92 2.39
CA GLU A 65 11.93 11.12 3.51
C GLU A 65 13.45 11.28 3.68
N THR A 66 13.99 10.76 4.78
CA THR A 66 15.43 10.79 5.09
C THR A 66 16.32 10.19 3.98
N GLY A 67 15.77 9.30 3.14
CA GLY A 67 16.43 8.72 1.97
C GLY A 67 16.31 9.53 0.66
N GLY A 68 15.71 10.73 0.70
CA GLY A 68 15.51 11.61 -0.45
C GLY A 68 14.39 11.17 -1.40
N GLN A 69 13.67 10.09 -1.08
CA GLN A 69 12.49 9.66 -1.82
C GLN A 69 11.30 10.54 -1.51
N ARG A 70 10.41 10.73 -2.49
CA ARG A 70 9.18 11.50 -2.29
C ARG A 70 8.23 10.73 -1.39
N ALA A 71 7.66 11.45 -0.42
CA ALA A 71 6.79 10.89 0.60
C ALA A 71 5.35 11.35 0.40
N LEU A 72 4.39 10.45 0.63
CA LEU A 72 2.97 10.78 0.70
C LEU A 72 2.57 11.25 2.10
N GLY A 73 3.21 10.69 3.12
CA GLY A 73 3.16 11.12 4.52
C GLY A 73 4.59 11.20 5.05
N LEU A 74 4.76 11.80 6.23
CA LEU A 74 6.07 11.84 6.87
C LEU A 74 5.94 11.87 8.39
N THR A 75 6.58 10.93 9.06
CA THR A 75 6.79 10.94 10.51
C THR A 75 8.15 11.54 10.81
N SER A 76 8.17 12.76 11.34
CA SER A 76 9.39 13.41 11.82
C SER A 76 9.54 13.25 13.33
N THR A 77 10.79 13.32 13.79
CA THR A 77 11.15 13.06 15.18
C THR A 77 12.11 14.11 15.71
N GLU A 78 11.93 14.51 16.96
CA GLU A 78 12.94 15.15 17.79
C GLU A 78 13.17 14.27 19.02
N TRP A 79 14.41 13.83 19.20
CA TRP A 79 14.74 12.88 20.25
C TRP A 79 15.96 13.36 21.04
N LYS A 80 15.80 13.53 22.35
CA LYS A 80 16.81 14.08 23.27
C LYS A 80 16.97 13.23 24.51
N LEU A 81 18.17 13.25 25.07
CA LEU A 81 18.48 12.73 26.39
C LEU A 81 18.99 13.87 27.25
N ASN A 82 18.29 14.15 28.35
CA ASN A 82 18.70 15.14 29.34
C ASN A 82 19.03 14.43 30.67
N SER A 83 19.97 14.98 31.43
CA SER A 83 20.33 14.48 32.75
C SER A 83 20.23 15.56 33.81
N GLY A 84 20.01 15.16 35.07
CA GLY A 84 20.15 16.04 36.22
C GLY A 84 21.61 16.23 36.64
N ASP A 85 21.88 17.30 37.40
CA ASP A 85 23.24 17.63 37.88
C ASP A 85 23.82 16.47 38.72
N VAL A 86 24.95 15.92 38.29
CA VAL A 86 25.61 14.78 38.94
C VAL A 86 26.80 15.24 39.78
N ASP A 87 26.97 14.65 40.97
CA ASP A 87 28.24 14.76 41.70
C ASP A 87 29.29 13.87 41.02
N VAL A 88 30.14 14.50 40.20
CA VAL A 88 31.16 13.83 39.38
C VAL A 88 32.19 13.03 40.20
N ARG A 89 32.26 13.24 41.52
CA ARG A 89 33.18 12.52 42.42
C ARG A 89 32.51 11.33 43.13
N ALA A 90 31.19 11.16 42.99
CA ALA A 90 30.46 10.09 43.67
C ALA A 90 30.79 8.70 43.10
N VAL A 91 30.94 7.73 44.01
CA VAL A 91 31.01 6.29 43.68
C VAL A 91 30.16 5.52 44.71
N PRO A 92 29.09 4.82 44.31
CA PRO A 92 28.61 4.64 42.93
C PRO A 92 28.13 5.95 42.31
N CYS A 93 28.39 6.13 41.01
CA CYS A 93 27.85 7.28 40.29
C CYS A 93 26.39 7.00 39.90
N VAL A 94 25.50 7.93 40.26
CA VAL A 94 24.09 7.87 39.94
C VAL A 94 23.65 9.25 39.48
N PHE A 95 23.10 9.34 38.27
CA PHE A 95 22.44 10.55 37.80
C PHE A 95 21.12 10.70 38.54
N PRO A 96 20.77 11.89 39.07
CA PRO A 96 19.50 12.09 39.75
C PRO A 96 18.28 11.85 38.85
N SER A 97 18.45 12.09 37.55
CA SER A 97 17.46 11.80 36.52
C SER A 97 18.13 11.62 35.17
N LEU A 98 17.60 10.70 34.36
CA LEU A 98 17.85 10.60 32.93
C LEU A 98 16.49 10.67 32.21
N THR A 99 16.23 11.74 31.49
CA THR A 99 14.96 11.96 30.78
C THR A 99 15.17 11.79 29.29
N VAL A 100 14.50 10.78 28.74
CA VAL A 100 14.40 10.55 27.30
C VAL A 100 13.15 11.27 26.79
N THR A 101 13.33 12.31 25.99
CA THR A 101 12.22 13.08 25.40
C THR A 101 12.10 12.76 23.92
N LEU A 102 10.92 12.27 23.50
CA LEU A 102 10.61 11.92 22.12
C LEU A 102 9.38 12.68 21.64
N HIS A 103 9.57 13.61 20.71
CA HIS A 103 8.50 14.35 20.06
C HIS A 103 8.34 13.89 18.61
N LEU A 104 7.16 13.44 18.25
CA LEU A 104 6.82 12.92 16.93
C LEU A 104 5.76 13.81 16.26
N VAL A 105 5.97 14.13 14.99
CA VAL A 105 4.99 14.84 14.15
C VAL A 105 4.72 14.01 12.91
N VAL A 106 3.47 13.55 12.76
CA VAL A 106 2.99 12.84 11.59
C VAL A 106 2.36 13.83 10.62
N THR A 107 2.90 13.98 9.42
CA THR A 107 2.40 14.89 8.39
C THR A 107 1.61 14.10 7.35
N LEU A 108 0.32 14.38 7.19
CA LEU A 108 -0.57 13.64 6.28
C LEU A 108 -1.18 14.53 5.19
N PRO A 109 -1.52 13.97 4.02
CA PRO A 109 -2.28 14.68 3.02
C PRO A 109 -3.70 14.95 3.52
N ARG A 110 -4.21 16.17 3.28
CA ARG A 110 -5.63 16.50 3.49
C ARG A 110 -6.19 17.19 2.25
N HIS A 111 -7.23 16.60 1.67
CA HIS A 111 -7.94 17.23 0.57
C HIS A 111 -8.71 18.45 1.10
N GLU A 112 -8.61 19.60 0.43
CA GLU A 112 -9.25 20.83 0.89
C GLU A 112 -10.77 20.81 0.71
N THR A 113 -11.25 20.27 -0.42
CA THR A 113 -12.68 20.20 -0.76
C THR A 113 -13.11 18.77 -1.12
N PRO A 114 -13.08 17.82 -0.15
CA PRO A 114 -13.36 16.41 -0.44
C PRO A 114 -14.77 16.18 -1.00
N ASP A 115 -15.72 17.07 -0.66
CA ASP A 115 -17.09 17.03 -1.14
C ASP A 115 -17.26 17.38 -2.63
N ASP A 116 -16.26 18.02 -3.24
CA ASP A 116 -16.23 18.31 -4.68
C ASP A 116 -15.74 17.12 -5.52
N LEU A 117 -15.17 16.09 -4.87
CA LEU A 117 -14.68 14.91 -5.56
C LEU A 117 -15.85 14.04 -6.04
N PRO A 118 -15.79 13.50 -7.28
CA PRO A 118 -16.66 12.40 -7.71
C PRO A 118 -16.62 11.25 -6.69
N ALA A 119 -17.75 10.60 -6.45
CA ALA A 119 -17.89 9.61 -5.36
C ALA A 119 -16.85 8.47 -5.43
N ASP A 120 -16.54 8.00 -6.64
CA ASP A 120 -15.54 6.96 -6.86
C ASP A 120 -14.12 7.46 -6.54
N LEU A 121 -13.80 8.71 -6.90
CA LEU A 121 -12.52 9.34 -6.59
C LEU A 121 -12.37 9.66 -5.10
N ARG A 122 -13.44 10.13 -4.45
CA ARG A 122 -13.48 10.33 -3.00
C ARG A 122 -13.19 9.05 -2.24
N GLY A 123 -13.85 7.95 -2.61
CA GLY A 123 -13.60 6.66 -1.98
C GLY A 123 -12.16 6.15 -2.22
N ARG A 124 -11.57 6.41 -3.40
CA ARG A 124 -10.14 6.11 -3.65
C ARG A 124 -9.22 6.98 -2.80
N TRP A 125 -9.52 8.26 -2.67
CA TRP A 125 -8.78 9.22 -1.84
C TRP A 125 -8.76 8.81 -0.37
N GLU A 126 -9.92 8.51 0.21
CA GLU A 126 -10.05 8.07 1.61
C GLU A 126 -9.22 6.81 1.88
N ARG A 127 -9.26 5.82 0.98
CA ARG A 127 -8.44 4.60 1.09
C ARG A 127 -6.94 4.89 0.99
N LEU A 128 -6.53 5.82 0.12
CA LEU A 128 -5.14 6.24 0.01
C LEU A 128 -4.66 6.87 1.33
N VAL A 129 -5.39 7.87 1.83
CA VAL A 129 -5.03 8.57 3.08
C VAL A 129 -4.99 7.60 4.26
N ALA A 130 -5.94 6.67 4.35
CA ALA A 130 -5.95 5.66 5.41
C ALA A 130 -4.71 4.73 5.34
N ARG A 131 -4.28 4.33 4.13
CA ARG A 131 -3.07 3.52 3.95
C ARG A 131 -1.80 4.29 4.30
N VAL A 132 -1.70 5.56 3.88
CA VAL A 132 -0.58 6.44 4.25
C VAL A 132 -0.53 6.62 5.76
N ALA A 133 -1.67 6.92 6.41
CA ALA A 133 -1.73 7.06 7.86
C ALA A 133 -1.31 5.78 8.60
N ALA A 134 -1.70 4.61 8.11
CA ALA A 134 -1.26 3.33 8.69
C ALA A 134 0.24 3.08 8.51
N HIS A 135 0.82 3.48 7.37
CA HIS A 135 2.27 3.43 7.14
C HIS A 135 3.01 4.33 8.14
N GLU A 136 2.59 5.60 8.24
CA GLU A 136 3.19 6.54 9.19
C GLU A 136 3.03 6.11 10.65
N GLN A 137 1.89 5.52 11.00
CA GLN A 137 1.67 5.00 12.34
C GLN A 137 2.70 3.92 12.71
N ARG A 138 3.13 3.09 11.75
CA ARG A 138 4.15 2.08 12.04
C ARG A 138 5.50 2.73 12.38
N HIS A 139 5.86 3.83 11.74
CA HIS A 139 7.05 4.61 12.12
C HIS A 139 6.96 5.14 13.55
N VAL A 140 5.80 5.69 13.92
CA VAL A 140 5.53 6.15 15.29
C VAL A 140 5.71 5.01 16.28
N ASP A 141 5.13 3.84 16.00
CA ASP A 141 5.22 2.68 16.89
C ASP A 141 6.67 2.24 17.11
N ILE A 142 7.49 2.17 16.05
CA ILE A 142 8.92 1.83 16.14
C ILE A 142 9.68 2.84 17.04
N TYR A 143 9.39 4.14 16.92
CA TYR A 143 10.01 5.15 17.80
C TYR A 143 9.57 4.98 19.26
N LEU A 144 8.29 4.72 19.52
CA LEU A 144 7.77 4.54 20.89
C LEU A 144 8.32 3.26 21.55
N GLU A 145 8.38 2.16 20.79
CA GLU A 145 9.03 0.90 21.19
C GLU A 145 10.51 1.14 21.51
N GLY A 146 11.19 1.91 20.66
CA GLY A 146 12.58 2.32 20.82
C GLY A 146 12.84 3.17 22.07
N ALA A 147 11.99 4.14 22.37
CA ALA A 147 12.10 4.96 23.58
C ALA A 147 11.90 4.12 24.85
N LYS A 148 10.96 3.17 24.82
CA LYS A 148 10.76 2.20 25.90
C LYS A 148 11.99 1.31 26.10
N ALA A 149 12.59 0.82 25.00
CA ALA A 149 13.83 0.05 25.05
C ALA A 149 15.02 0.88 25.57
N MET A 150 15.10 2.17 25.23
CA MET A 150 16.11 3.08 25.74
C MET A 150 16.04 3.20 27.27
N LYS A 151 14.83 3.39 27.82
CA LYS A 151 14.63 3.44 29.28
C LYS A 151 15.19 2.21 29.97
N ALA A 152 14.88 1.03 29.45
CA ALA A 152 15.37 -0.23 30.01
C ALA A 152 16.91 -0.33 29.94
N ARG A 153 17.53 0.16 28.85
CA ARG A 153 19.00 0.21 28.72
C ARG A 153 19.64 1.14 29.74
N LEU A 154 19.07 2.33 29.94
CA LEU A 154 19.55 3.30 30.94
C LEU A 154 19.48 2.71 32.35
N GLU A 155 18.33 2.13 32.73
CA GLU A 155 18.12 1.51 34.05
C GLU A 155 19.05 0.31 34.32
N ALA A 156 19.50 -0.37 33.26
CA ALA A 156 20.42 -1.51 33.34
C ALA A 156 21.91 -1.11 33.40
N THR A 157 22.23 0.18 33.25
CA THR A 157 23.63 0.63 33.24
C THR A 157 24.26 0.46 34.62
N ARG A 158 25.49 -0.07 34.67
CA ARG A 158 26.20 -0.30 35.94
C ARG A 158 26.55 1.03 36.61
N THR A 159 26.20 1.15 37.88
CA THR A 159 26.38 2.37 38.69
C THR A 159 27.60 2.31 39.61
N SER A 160 28.16 1.11 39.82
CA SER A 160 29.36 0.87 40.64
C SER A 160 30.68 1.27 39.96
N VAL A 161 30.64 2.27 39.07
CA VAL A 161 31.77 2.77 38.27
C VAL A 161 31.94 4.28 38.48
N SER A 162 32.99 4.86 37.92
CA SER A 162 33.18 6.32 37.92
C SER A 162 32.09 7.02 37.08
N CYS A 163 31.79 8.29 37.36
CA CYS A 163 30.84 9.05 36.54
C CYS A 163 31.27 9.15 35.07
N ALA A 164 32.56 9.28 34.79
CA ALA A 164 33.08 9.30 33.42
C ALA A 164 32.82 7.98 32.68
N ASP A 165 33.02 6.83 33.34
CA ASP A 165 32.74 5.52 32.74
C ASP A 165 31.23 5.30 32.54
N LEU A 166 30.43 5.78 33.48
CA LEU A 166 28.97 5.72 33.39
C LEU A 166 28.43 6.59 32.25
N GLU A 167 28.91 7.84 32.11
CA GLU A 167 28.57 8.73 30.99
C GLU A 167 28.87 8.06 29.65
N LYS A 168 30.06 7.48 29.52
CA LYS A 168 30.45 6.74 28.32
C LYS A 168 29.52 5.56 28.04
N ALA A 169 29.07 4.85 29.07
CA ALA A 169 28.13 3.74 28.93
C ALA A 169 26.73 4.22 28.52
N ILE A 170 26.23 5.32 29.09
CA ILE A 170 24.97 5.97 28.73
C ILE A 170 25.01 6.42 27.27
N ASP A 171 26.07 7.10 26.86
CA ASP A 171 26.32 7.54 25.48
C ASP A 171 26.34 6.39 24.48
N ALA A 172 27.00 5.29 24.84
CA ALA A 172 27.04 4.08 24.01
C ALA A 172 25.66 3.44 23.89
N ALA A 173 24.91 3.35 25.00
CA ALA A 173 23.54 2.85 25.00
C ALA A 173 22.62 3.73 24.13
N TRP A 174 22.77 5.06 24.21
CA TRP A 174 22.01 6.05 23.45
C TRP A 174 22.25 5.92 21.94
N ARG A 175 23.52 5.94 21.52
CA ARG A 175 23.89 5.75 20.10
C ARG A 175 23.45 4.38 19.58
N GLY A 176 23.62 3.33 20.39
CA GLY A 176 23.18 1.98 20.03
C GLY A 176 21.67 1.90 19.82
N GLN A 177 20.87 2.54 20.68
CA GLN A 177 19.41 2.51 20.55
C GLN A 177 18.90 3.34 19.37
N GLN A 178 19.55 4.46 19.04
CA GLN A 178 19.24 5.19 17.81
C GLN A 178 19.50 4.33 16.58
N ALA A 179 20.66 3.67 16.50
CA ALA A 179 20.98 2.76 15.39
C ALA A 179 20.01 1.58 15.28
N ASP A 180 19.51 1.06 16.41
CA ASP A 180 18.52 -0.02 16.41
C ASP A 180 17.15 0.43 15.86
N ILE A 181 16.73 1.66 16.17
CA ILE A 181 15.51 2.24 15.62
C ILE A 181 15.67 2.51 14.14
N GLU A 182 16.76 3.14 13.71
CA GLU A 182 17.03 3.38 12.29
C GLU A 182 17.01 2.08 11.48
N ARG A 183 17.59 1.00 12.02
CA ARG A 183 17.53 -0.32 11.42
C ARG A 183 16.10 -0.84 11.32
N ALA A 184 15.31 -0.73 12.38
CA ALA A 184 13.89 -1.14 12.37
C ALA A 184 13.05 -0.32 11.37
N GLN A 185 13.32 0.99 11.24
CA GLN A 185 12.66 1.83 10.23
C GLN A 185 13.01 1.35 8.81
N ALA A 186 14.30 1.10 8.54
CA ALA A 186 14.76 0.63 7.24
C ALA A 186 14.25 -0.77 6.87
N GLU A 187 14.19 -1.69 7.85
CA GLU A 187 13.61 -3.02 7.68
C GLU A 187 12.12 -2.93 7.30
N PHE A 188 11.35 -2.12 8.02
CA PHE A 188 9.94 -1.90 7.68
C PHE A 188 9.77 -1.30 6.28
N HIS A 189 10.58 -0.31 5.90
CA HIS A 189 10.55 0.26 4.55
C HIS A 189 10.83 -0.79 3.47
N ALA A 190 11.83 -1.64 3.66
CA ALA A 190 12.18 -2.68 2.70
C ALA A 190 11.07 -3.74 2.55
N GLU A 191 10.42 -4.11 3.66
CA GLU A 191 9.28 -5.02 3.67
C GLU A 191 8.07 -4.41 2.95
N ASP A 192 7.74 -3.16 3.24
CA ASP A 192 6.61 -2.47 2.63
C ASP A 192 6.82 -2.26 1.12
N GLU A 193 8.02 -1.87 0.71
CA GLU A 193 8.37 -1.73 -0.71
C GLU A 193 8.26 -3.09 -1.44
N THR A 194 8.72 -4.17 -0.81
CA THR A 194 8.62 -5.51 -1.39
C THR A 194 7.16 -5.94 -1.55
N ARG A 195 6.32 -5.72 -0.53
CA ARG A 195 4.88 -5.97 -0.61
C ARG A 195 4.23 -5.16 -1.74
N ALA A 196 4.51 -3.85 -1.81
CA ALA A 196 3.96 -2.98 -2.84
C ALA A 196 4.39 -3.40 -4.26
N ARG A 197 5.66 -3.82 -4.44
CA ARG A 197 6.14 -4.37 -5.71
C ARG A 197 5.41 -5.65 -6.11
N SER A 198 5.20 -6.57 -5.17
CA SER A 198 4.46 -7.81 -5.43
C SER A 198 3.00 -7.56 -5.80
N GLU A 199 2.31 -6.69 -5.06
CA GLU A 199 0.92 -6.30 -5.37
C GLU A 199 0.80 -5.66 -6.76
N ARG A 200 1.71 -4.74 -7.10
CA ARG A 200 1.76 -4.12 -8.43
C ARG A 200 2.03 -5.15 -9.54
N GLY A 201 2.93 -6.10 -9.30
CA GLY A 201 3.22 -7.19 -10.24
C GLY A 201 2.00 -8.07 -10.50
N ALA A 202 1.24 -8.42 -9.46
CA ALA A 202 0.01 -9.20 -9.60
C ALA A 202 -1.07 -8.44 -10.40
N LEU A 203 -1.24 -7.15 -10.15
CA LEU A 203 -2.17 -6.31 -10.91
C LEU A 203 -1.74 -6.18 -12.38
N GLN A 204 -0.44 -6.02 -12.65
CA GLN A 204 0.08 -5.97 -14.03
C GLN A 204 -0.21 -7.28 -14.77
N ALA A 205 0.02 -8.43 -14.14
CA ALA A 205 -0.28 -9.72 -14.74
C ALA A 205 -1.78 -9.90 -15.03
N GLN A 206 -2.66 -9.37 -14.18
CA GLN A 206 -4.11 -9.37 -14.43
C GLN A 206 -4.49 -8.48 -15.63
N LEU A 207 -3.87 -7.31 -15.77
CA LEU A 207 -4.06 -6.43 -16.92
C LEU A 207 -3.61 -7.10 -18.22
N ASP A 208 -2.43 -7.72 -18.21
CA ASP A 208 -1.88 -8.43 -19.36
C ASP A 208 -2.77 -9.62 -19.76
N GLY A 209 -3.26 -10.37 -18.77
CA GLY A 209 -4.22 -11.46 -18.99
C GLY A 209 -5.54 -10.98 -19.57
N THR A 210 -6.08 -9.88 -19.06
CA THR A 210 -7.32 -9.26 -19.58
C THR A 210 -7.12 -8.80 -21.02
N ARG A 211 -5.98 -8.17 -21.33
CA ARG A 211 -5.65 -7.74 -22.69
C ARG A 211 -5.57 -8.93 -23.64
N ALA A 212 -4.91 -10.01 -23.23
CA ALA A 212 -4.82 -11.23 -24.03
C ALA A 212 -6.20 -11.86 -24.30
N GLN A 213 -7.18 -11.70 -23.40
CA GLN A 213 -8.56 -12.14 -23.62
C GLN A 213 -9.33 -11.26 -24.61
N LEU A 214 -9.01 -9.97 -24.70
CA LEU A 214 -9.66 -9.04 -25.63
C LEU A 214 -9.20 -9.25 -27.09
N GLU A 215 -7.94 -9.61 -27.32
CA GLU A 215 -7.38 -9.84 -28.67
C GLU A 215 -8.20 -10.82 -29.55
N PRO A 216 -8.58 -12.04 -29.10
CA PRO A 216 -9.42 -12.92 -29.90
C PRO A 216 -10.84 -12.37 -30.10
N MET A 217 -11.39 -11.62 -29.14
CA MET A 217 -12.69 -10.97 -29.30
C MET A 217 -12.66 -9.90 -30.39
N GLU A 218 -11.57 -9.12 -30.48
CA GLU A 218 -11.37 -8.15 -31.55
C GLU A 218 -11.20 -8.85 -32.91
N ALA A 219 -10.50 -9.98 -32.97
CA ALA A 219 -10.37 -10.77 -34.18
C ALA A 219 -11.71 -11.32 -34.67
N GLU A 220 -12.57 -11.78 -33.74
CA GLU A 220 -13.91 -12.27 -34.07
C GLU A 220 -14.82 -11.14 -34.56
N ILE A 221 -14.77 -9.95 -33.95
CA ILE A 221 -15.51 -8.77 -34.45
C ILE A 221 -15.12 -8.47 -35.91
N ARG A 222 -13.82 -8.44 -36.21
CA ARG A 222 -13.34 -8.20 -37.59
C ARG A 222 -13.81 -9.28 -38.57
N ARG A 223 -13.84 -10.54 -38.13
CA ARG A 223 -14.34 -11.65 -38.94
C ARG A 223 -15.83 -11.48 -39.23
N LEU A 224 -16.64 -11.19 -38.21
CA LEU A 224 -18.08 -10.99 -38.35
C LEU A 224 -18.39 -9.78 -39.25
N ASP A 225 -17.61 -8.70 -39.18
CA ASP A 225 -17.74 -7.55 -40.08
C ASP A 225 -17.49 -7.93 -41.55
N ALA A 226 -16.49 -8.78 -41.81
CA ALA A 226 -16.18 -9.26 -43.16
C ALA A 226 -17.29 -10.19 -43.69
N GLU A 227 -17.84 -11.07 -42.84
CA GLU A 227 -18.97 -11.93 -43.17
C GLU A 227 -20.22 -11.10 -43.49
N LEU A 228 -20.53 -10.09 -42.68
CA LEU A 228 -21.64 -9.15 -42.91
C LEU A 228 -21.48 -8.40 -44.24
N ALA A 229 -20.28 -7.90 -44.54
CA ALA A 229 -19.99 -7.22 -45.80
C ALA A 229 -20.16 -8.16 -47.01
N ASN A 230 -19.78 -9.43 -46.87
CA ASN A 230 -19.99 -10.43 -47.90
C ASN A 230 -21.46 -10.74 -48.12
N LEU A 231 -22.22 -10.90 -47.03
CA LEU A 231 -23.65 -11.15 -47.11
C LEU A 231 -24.39 -9.99 -47.77
N ARG A 232 -24.02 -8.73 -47.47
CA ARG A 232 -24.56 -7.55 -48.14
C ARG A 232 -24.32 -7.59 -49.65
N ARG A 233 -23.10 -7.90 -50.09
CA ARG A 233 -22.81 -8.06 -51.53
C ARG A 233 -23.64 -9.15 -52.19
N GLN A 234 -23.87 -10.27 -51.52
CA GLN A 234 -24.72 -11.35 -52.05
C GLN A 234 -26.18 -10.89 -52.19
N VAL A 235 -26.72 -10.16 -51.21
CA VAL A 235 -28.07 -9.58 -51.27
C VAL A 235 -28.18 -8.59 -52.43
N ASP A 236 -27.19 -7.71 -52.61
CA ASP A 236 -27.18 -6.71 -53.68
C ASP A 236 -27.09 -7.38 -55.07
N ALA A 237 -26.23 -8.39 -55.22
CA ALA A 237 -26.13 -9.17 -56.46
C ALA A 237 -27.42 -9.92 -56.77
N GLY A 238 -28.01 -10.60 -55.79
CA GLY A 238 -29.28 -11.30 -55.96
C GLY A 238 -30.43 -10.34 -56.33
N ARG A 239 -30.44 -9.13 -55.76
CA ARG A 239 -31.39 -8.07 -56.15
C ARG A 239 -31.18 -7.63 -57.60
N ALA A 240 -29.94 -7.44 -58.03
CA ALA A 240 -29.62 -7.06 -59.41
C ALA A 240 -30.06 -8.13 -60.41
N ASP A 241 -29.79 -9.41 -60.11
CA ASP A 241 -30.22 -10.55 -60.92
C ASP A 241 -31.74 -10.62 -61.06
N LEU A 242 -32.48 -10.42 -59.95
CA LEU A 242 -33.94 -10.43 -59.97
C LEU A 242 -34.50 -9.29 -60.85
N VAL A 243 -33.90 -8.09 -60.77
CA VAL A 243 -34.27 -6.95 -61.62
C VAL A 243 -33.99 -7.27 -63.09
N ALA A 244 -32.84 -7.87 -63.41
CA ALA A 244 -32.51 -8.26 -64.78
C ALA A 244 -33.49 -9.29 -65.35
N GLN A 245 -33.86 -10.31 -64.57
CA GLN A 245 -34.88 -11.30 -64.94
C GLN A 245 -36.25 -10.65 -65.17
N HIS A 246 -36.66 -9.76 -64.28
CA HIS A 246 -37.92 -9.02 -64.42
C HIS A 246 -37.96 -8.21 -65.72
N ASN A 247 -36.90 -7.45 -66.01
CA ASN A 247 -36.80 -6.66 -67.23
C ASN A 247 -36.82 -7.54 -68.48
N GLY A 248 -36.13 -8.69 -68.45
CA GLY A 248 -36.15 -9.66 -69.54
C GLY A 248 -37.56 -10.22 -69.80
N LEU A 249 -38.29 -10.59 -68.75
CA LEU A 249 -39.69 -11.04 -68.88
C LEU A 249 -40.62 -9.94 -69.39
N ALA A 250 -40.46 -8.72 -68.89
CA ALA A 250 -41.22 -7.56 -69.37
C ALA A 250 -40.97 -7.30 -70.86
N GLY A 251 -39.72 -7.38 -71.32
CA GLY A 251 -39.36 -7.26 -72.74
C GLY A 251 -39.99 -8.34 -73.61
N ARG A 252 -39.92 -9.61 -73.19
CA ARG A 252 -40.58 -10.73 -73.90
C ARG A 252 -42.09 -10.54 -74.00
N ARG A 253 -42.73 -10.08 -72.91
CA ARG A 253 -44.16 -9.78 -72.89
C ARG A 253 -44.51 -8.68 -73.88
N SER A 254 -43.73 -7.60 -73.94
CA SER A 254 -43.94 -6.52 -74.91
C SER A 254 -43.82 -7.01 -76.35
N ALA A 255 -42.81 -7.80 -76.68
CA ALA A 255 -42.63 -8.38 -78.02
C ALA A 255 -43.83 -9.25 -78.44
N LEU A 256 -44.33 -10.10 -77.52
CA LEU A 256 -45.52 -10.91 -77.78
C LEU A 256 -46.77 -10.06 -78.00
N ALA A 257 -46.94 -8.96 -77.25
CA ALA A 257 -48.06 -8.04 -77.43
C ALA A 257 -48.00 -7.34 -78.80
N GLU A 258 -46.82 -6.95 -79.26
CA GLU A 258 -46.63 -6.37 -80.59
C GLU A 258 -46.95 -7.37 -81.71
N GLU A 259 -46.52 -8.63 -81.57
CA GLU A 259 -46.84 -9.70 -82.52
C GLU A 259 -48.34 -9.99 -82.56
N TYR A 260 -48.98 -10.09 -81.39
CA TYR A 260 -50.44 -10.22 -81.29
C TYR A 260 -51.16 -9.08 -81.99
N ASN A 261 -50.75 -7.83 -81.74
CA ASN A 261 -51.36 -6.65 -82.37
C ASN A 261 -51.21 -6.67 -83.90
N ARG A 262 -50.03 -7.09 -84.41
CA ARG A 262 -49.82 -7.29 -85.85
C ARG A 262 -50.76 -8.34 -86.42
N LEU A 263 -50.85 -9.50 -85.78
CA LEU A 263 -51.73 -10.59 -86.23
C LEU A 263 -53.20 -10.16 -86.27
N VAL A 264 -53.65 -9.41 -85.26
CA VAL A 264 -55.01 -8.84 -85.22
C VAL A 264 -55.22 -7.86 -86.37
N ALA A 265 -54.25 -6.98 -86.66
CA ALA A 265 -54.35 -6.04 -87.78
C ALA A 265 -54.42 -6.77 -89.13
N ASP A 266 -53.57 -7.77 -89.35
CA ASP A 266 -53.57 -8.60 -90.56
C ASP A 266 -54.92 -9.33 -90.73
N ALA A 267 -55.45 -9.92 -89.65
CA ALA A 267 -56.75 -10.59 -89.67
C ALA A 267 -57.89 -9.62 -90.01
N ASN A 268 -57.90 -8.42 -89.44
CA ASN A 268 -58.89 -7.40 -89.77
C ASN A 268 -58.79 -6.97 -91.24
N GLY A 269 -57.57 -6.78 -91.76
CA GLY A 269 -57.36 -6.44 -93.17
C GLY A 269 -57.88 -7.52 -94.12
N LEU A 270 -57.71 -8.80 -93.78
CA LEU A 270 -58.29 -9.92 -94.53
C LEU A 270 -59.82 -9.95 -94.50
N ILE A 271 -60.41 -9.69 -93.33
CA ILE A 271 -61.87 -9.58 -93.16
C ILE A 271 -62.42 -8.47 -94.06
N ASP A 272 -61.78 -7.30 -94.05
CA ASP A 272 -62.18 -6.17 -94.89
C ASP A 272 -62.08 -6.55 -96.38
N ALA A 273 -60.96 -7.12 -96.82
CA ALA A 273 -60.78 -7.56 -98.20
C ALA A 273 -61.87 -8.56 -98.67
N LEU A 274 -62.26 -9.49 -97.80
CA LEU A 274 -63.36 -10.43 -98.07
C LEU A 274 -64.72 -9.74 -98.18
N ASN A 275 -64.97 -8.70 -97.37
CA ASN A 275 -66.22 -7.94 -97.41
C ASN A 275 -66.37 -7.09 -98.68
N TRP A 276 -65.27 -6.61 -99.27
CA TRP A 276 -65.26 -5.85 -100.54
C TRP A 276 -65.31 -6.71 -101.81
N ALA A 277 -65.15 -8.03 -101.68
CA ALA A 277 -65.17 -8.97 -102.82
C ALA A 277 -66.56 -9.60 -103.10
N ARG A 278 -67.60 -9.13 -102.39
CA ARG A 278 -69.02 -9.49 -102.59
C ARG A 278 -69.79 -8.32 -103.18
#